data_AF-A0A2V6CW97-F1
#
_entry.id   AF-A0A2V6CW97-F1
#
_cell.length_a   1.000
_cell.length_b   1.000
_cell.length_c   1.000
_cell.angle_alpha   90.00
_cell.angle_beta   90.00
_cell.angle_gamma   90.00
#
_symmetry.space_group_name_H-M   'P 1'
#
loop_
_entity.id
_entity.type
_entity.pdbx_description
1 polymer ?
#
loop_
_entity_poly.entity_id
_entity_poly.type
_entity_poly.pdbx_seq_one_letter_code
_entity_poly.pdbx_strand_id
1 'polypeptide(L)' 'MPEQVQASAREKYRLWQRDPFHPPLQFKPLLGNIWSVRIGSSHRALARRANDLVVWFWIGTHEEYNNLVQRLR' A
#
# COMPACT_ATOMS: atom_id res chain seq x y z
N MET A 1 -10.94 4.45 10.69
CA MET A 1 -10.83 4.68 9.23
C MET A 1 -12.22 4.62 8.60
N PRO A 2 -12.58 5.54 7.68
CA PRO A 2 -13.91 5.57 7.06
C PRO A 2 -14.25 4.28 6.31
N GLU A 3 -15.53 3.91 6.30
CA GLU A 3 -16.00 2.64 5.68
C GLU A 3 -15.64 2.53 4.20
N GLN A 4 -15.75 3.63 3.45
CA GLN A 4 -15.41 3.66 2.03
C GLN A 4 -13.94 3.29 1.78
N VAL A 5 -13.03 3.78 2.62
CA VAL A 5 -11.60 3.46 2.52
C VAL A 5 -11.36 2.00 2.86
N GLN A 6 -12.06 1.45 3.86
CA GLN A 6 -11.98 0.01 4.16
C GLN A 6 -12.48 -0.85 3.00
N ALA A 7 -13.56 -0.45 2.34
CA ALA A 7 -14.08 -1.14 1.16
C ALA A 7 -13.08 -1.11 0.01
N SER A 8 -12.51 0.05 -0.31
CA SER A 8 -11.44 0.18 -1.31
C SER A 8 -10.21 -0.65 -0.94
N ALA A 9 -9.81 -0.68 0.34
CA ALA A 9 -8.67 -1.48 0.78
C ALA A 9 -8.91 -2.98 0.54
N ARG A 10 -10.11 -3.49 0.87
CA ARG A 10 -10.50 -4.88 0.61
C ARG A 10 -10.52 -5.20 -0.89
N GLU A 11 -11.07 -4.32 -1.71
CA GLU A 11 -11.09 -4.48 -3.17
C GLU A 11 -9.66 -4.55 -3.74
N LYS A 12 -8.79 -3.60 -3.37
CA LYS A 12 -7.41 -3.56 -3.85
C LYS A 12 -6.60 -4.74 -3.34
N TYR A 13 -6.85 -5.22 -2.14
CA TYR A 13 -6.22 -6.44 -1.63
C TYR A 13 -6.60 -7.67 -2.45
N ARG A 14 -7.89 -7.84 -2.79
CA ARG A 14 -8.34 -8.94 -3.67
C ARG A 14 -7.72 -8.86 -5.07
N LEU A 15 -7.59 -7.66 -5.63
CA LEU A 15 -6.90 -7.46 -6.91
C LEU A 15 -5.42 -7.82 -6.78
N TRP A 16 -4.75 -7.36 -5.72
CA TRP A 16 -3.35 -7.65 -5.46
C TRP A 16 -3.06 -9.14 -5.30
N GLN A 17 -3.95 -9.91 -4.67
CA GLN A 17 -3.80 -11.37 -4.57
C GLN A 17 -3.81 -12.07 -5.93
N ARG A 18 -4.51 -11.52 -6.93
CA ARG A 18 -4.65 -12.09 -8.26
C ARG A 18 -3.56 -11.62 -9.22
N ASP A 19 -3.27 -10.32 -9.19
CA ASP A 19 -2.24 -9.67 -9.99
C ASP A 19 -1.61 -8.55 -9.16
N PRO A 20 -0.52 -8.83 -8.43
CA PRO A 20 0.16 -7.84 -7.61
C PRO A 20 0.63 -6.62 -8.38
N PHE A 21 0.93 -6.77 -9.68
CA PHE A 21 1.53 -5.72 -10.51
C PHE A 21 0.53 -5.05 -11.45
N HIS A 22 -0.77 -5.27 -11.22
CA HIS A 22 -1.83 -4.61 -11.97
C HIS A 22 -1.66 -3.07 -11.93
N PRO A 23 -1.65 -2.35 -13.07
CA PRO A 23 -1.18 -0.96 -13.12
C PRO A 23 -1.88 0.02 -12.13
N PRO A 24 -3.21 -0.05 -11.92
CA PRO A 24 -3.92 0.68 -10.87
C PRO A 24 -3.41 0.52 -9.44
N LEU A 25 -2.83 -0.64 -9.08
CA LEU A 25 -2.32 -0.88 -7.73
C LEU A 25 -1.06 -0.06 -7.45
N GLN A 26 -0.27 0.22 -8.49
CA GLN A 26 1.06 0.84 -8.35
C GLN A 26 1.90 0.15 -7.26
N PHE A 27 1.83 -1.18 -7.17
CA PHE A 27 2.59 -1.95 -6.18
C PHE A 27 4.07 -1.90 -6.54
N LYS A 28 4.86 -1.13 -5.79
CA LYS A 28 6.25 -0.84 -6.15
C LYS A 28 7.16 -0.64 -4.93
N PRO A 29 8.47 -0.88 -5.09
CA PRO A 29 9.46 -0.60 -4.04
C PRO A 29 9.44 0.88 -3.65
N LEU A 30 9.70 1.14 -2.37
CA LEU A 30 9.81 2.49 -1.81
C LEU A 30 11.20 2.74 -1.20
N LEU A 31 11.58 1.93 -0.20
CA LEU A 31 12.88 2.04 0.47
C LEU A 31 13.26 0.69 1.08
N GLY A 32 14.46 0.18 0.76
CA GLY A 32 14.90 -1.15 1.21
C GLY A 32 13.87 -2.22 0.83
N ASN A 33 13.34 -2.93 1.83
CA ASN A 33 12.29 -3.94 1.64
C ASN A 33 10.86 -3.40 1.83
N ILE A 34 10.67 -2.09 1.92
CA ILE A 34 9.36 -1.44 2.05
C ILE A 34 8.79 -1.20 0.65
N TRP A 35 7.53 -1.59 0.48
CA TRP A 35 6.75 -1.47 -0.75
C TRP A 35 5.49 -0.67 -0.47
N SER A 36 5.03 0.05 -1.50
CA SER A 36 3.81 0.86 -1.45
C SER A 36 2.75 0.32 -2.40
N VAL A 37 1.47 0.46 -2.03
CA VAL A 37 0.32 0.18 -2.90
C VAL A 37 -0.72 1.29 -2.80
N ARG A 38 -1.44 1.52 -3.89
CA ARG A 38 -2.49 2.53 -4.02
C ARG A 38 -3.85 2.02 -3.55
N ILE A 39 -4.41 2.69 -2.54
CA ILE A 39 -5.76 2.46 -2.05
C ILE A 39 -6.62 3.67 -2.44
N GLY A 40 -7.01 3.74 -3.71
CA GLY A 40 -7.79 4.85 -4.25
C GLY A 40 -6.99 6.14 -4.49
N SER A 41 -7.67 7.28 -4.56
CA SER A 41 -7.04 8.58 -4.85
C SER A 41 -6.20 9.09 -3.67
N SER A 42 -6.77 9.04 -2.46
CA SER A 42 -6.24 9.72 -1.27
C SER A 42 -5.51 8.84 -0.27
N HIS A 43 -5.53 7.50 -0.41
CA HIS A 43 -4.91 6.59 0.56
C HIS A 43 -3.85 5.68 -0.06
N ARG A 44 -2.90 5.26 0.76
CA ARG A 44 -1.84 4.29 0.44
C ARG A 44 -1.72 3.27 1.55
N ALA A 45 -1.27 2.07 1.21
CA ALA A 45 -0.82 1.09 2.18
C ALA A 45 0.64 0.73 1.95
N LEU A 46 1.33 0.32 3.02
CA LEU A 46 2.72 -0.09 3.00
C LEU A 46 2.84 -1.54 3.46
N ALA A 47 3.81 -2.22 2.86
CA ALA A 47 4.18 -3.57 3.22
C ALA A 47 5.69 -3.74 3.30
N ARG A 48 6.15 -4.70 4.09
CA ARG A 48 7.49 -5.27 3.95
C ARG A 48 7.39 -6.48 3.02
N ARG A 49 8.29 -6.56 2.05
CA ARG A 49 8.42 -7.71 1.15
C ARG A 49 9.75 -8.42 1.40
N ALA A 50 9.69 -9.70 1.70
CA ALA A 50 10.84 -10.59 1.80
C ALA A 50 10.55 -11.85 0.99
N ASN A 51 11.28 -12.04 -0.12
CA ASN A 51 11.02 -13.11 -1.09
C ASN A 51 9.54 -13.06 -1.55
N ASP A 52 8.80 -14.13 -1.28
CA ASP A 52 7.39 -14.30 -1.63
C ASP A 52 6.44 -13.88 -0.50
N LEU A 53 6.97 -13.47 0.65
CA LEU A 53 6.19 -12.99 1.78
C LEU A 53 6.00 -11.48 1.69
N VAL A 54 4.75 -11.03 1.77
CA VAL A 54 4.37 -9.62 1.87
C VAL A 54 3.55 -9.41 3.13
N VAL A 55 4.06 -8.59 4.04
CA VAL A 55 3.40 -8.26 5.31
C VAL A 55 2.97 -6.80 5.28
N TRP A 56 1.66 -6.57 5.25
CA TRP A 56 1.04 -5.25 5.34
C TRP A 56 1.11 -4.76 6.79
N PHE A 57 1.67 -3.57 7.01
CA PHE A 57 1.86 -3.03 8.37
C PHE A 57 1.26 -1.63 8.56
N TRP A 58 0.83 -0.97 7.48
CA TRP A 58 0.31 0.39 7.57
C TRP A 58 -0.63 0.73 6.41
N ILE A 59 -1.63 1.55 6.70
CA ILE A 59 -2.52 2.20 5.74
C ILE A 59 -2.85 3.60 6.24
N GLY A 60 -2.87 4.58 5.35
CA GLY A 60 -3.20 5.96 5.70
C GLY A 60 -3.34 6.87 4.49
N THR A 61 -3.58 8.14 4.76
CA THR A 61 -3.74 9.20 3.78
C THR A 61 -2.44 9.50 3.04
N HIS A 62 -2.54 10.26 1.95
CA HIS A 62 -1.36 10.71 1.21
C HIS A 62 -0.44 11.60 2.05
N GLU A 63 -1.01 12.42 2.94
CA GLU A 63 -0.23 13.29 3.85
C GLU A 63 0.53 12.46 4.88
N GLU A 64 -0.15 11.52 5.55
CA GLU A 64 0.51 10.61 6.50
C GLU A 64 1.57 9.75 5.80
N TYR A 65 1.30 9.29 4.57
CA TYR A 65 2.27 8.59 3.75
C TYR A 65 3.52 9.44 3.51
N ASN A 66 3.36 10.69 3.06
CA ASN A 66 4.48 11.60 2.79
C ASN A 66 5.34 11.83 4.05
N ASN A 67 4.69 12.08 5.19
CA ASN A 67 5.37 12.25 6.48
C ASN A 67 6.12 10.98 6.91
N LEU A 68 5.50 9.80 6.73
CA LEU A 68 6.13 8.52 7.07
C LEU A 68 7.33 8.23 6.16
N VAL A 69 7.22 8.49 4.86
CA VAL A 69 8.34 8.32 3.91
C VAL A 69 9.52 9.22 4.27
N GLN A 70 9.26 10.46 4.71
CA GLN A 70 10.33 11.36 5.17
C GLN A 70 11.06 10.84 6.40
N ARG A 71 10.36 10.20 7.34
CA ARG A 71 10.95 9.63 8.57
C ARG A 71 11.71 8.32 8.36
N LEU A 72 11.42 7.61 7.26
CA LEU A 72 12.05 6.33 6.93
C LEU A 72 13.35 6.51 6.15
N ARG A 73 13.54 7.65 5.50
CA ARG A 73 14.80 8.03 4.83
C ARG A 73 15.88 8.35 5.85
#